data_AF-A0A2J7YQL1-F1
#
_entry.id   AF-A0A2J7YQL1-F1
#
_cell.length_a   1.000
_cell.length_b   1.000
_cell.length_c   1.000
_cell.angle_alpha   90.00
_cell.angle_beta   90.00
_cell.angle_gamma   90.00
#
_symmetry.space_group_name_H-M   'P 1'
#
loop_
_entity.id
_entity.type
_entity.pdbx_description
1 polymer ?
#
loop_
_entity_poly.entity_id
_entity_poly.type
_entity_poly.pdbx_seq_one_letter_code
_entity_poly.pdbx_strand_id
1 'polypeptide(L)'
;MSEFPVPAAARVPVRKTYKLYLGGGFPRSESGRSYPVTSAEGEPLAHAALASRKDARDAVVAARRAFAPWAARTAYNRGQILYRVAEMMEGRRAQFVQETIDAEGLDTARAEEVVSAAVDRWVYYAGWTDKVTQVLGGTNPVSGPYDNRSVPEPTGVVAVLAPPKSPLLGLVSVIAPVIATGNTAVVVASEPHPLPAVTLAESLATSDLPGGVVNILTGRLAELAPPLASHADVNALDLAGAGERAAELEEAAATTLTRVLRPRPSTDWAAAPGLSRITPFLETKTVWHPVGI
;
A
#
# COMPACT_ATOMS: atom_id res chain seq x y z
N MET A 1 -15.59 -31.75 55.05
CA MET A 1 -14.96 -31.93 53.72
C MET A 1 -14.71 -30.53 53.17
N SER A 2 -13.46 -30.05 53.18
CA SER A 2 -13.15 -28.73 52.65
C SER A 2 -13.10 -28.79 51.12
N GLU A 3 -13.93 -28.00 50.45
CA GLU A 3 -13.82 -27.76 49.02
C GLU A 3 -12.51 -27.02 48.75
N PHE A 4 -11.61 -27.65 48.01
CA PHE A 4 -10.45 -26.98 47.45
C PHE A 4 -10.90 -26.16 46.23
N PRO A 5 -10.64 -24.84 46.18
CA PRO A 5 -11.01 -24.04 45.03
C PRO A 5 -10.17 -24.48 43.82
N VAL A 6 -10.85 -24.94 42.77
CA VAL A 6 -10.23 -25.20 41.47
C VAL A 6 -9.88 -23.85 40.86
N PRO A 7 -8.59 -23.53 40.60
CA PRO A 7 -8.22 -22.29 39.93
C PRO A 7 -8.90 -22.24 38.56
N ALA A 8 -9.51 -21.11 38.21
CA ALA A 8 -10.03 -20.91 36.86
C ALA A 8 -8.87 -21.15 35.86
N ALA A 9 -9.02 -22.15 35.00
CA ALA A 9 -7.96 -22.52 34.05
C ALA A 9 -7.67 -21.32 33.13
N ALA A 10 -6.45 -20.79 33.21
CA ALA A 10 -6.02 -19.71 32.34
C ALA A 10 -6.08 -20.17 30.86
N ARG A 11 -6.71 -19.36 30.01
CA ARG A 11 -6.86 -19.66 28.58
C ARG A 11 -5.48 -19.77 27.93
N VAL A 12 -5.19 -20.88 27.27
CA VAL A 12 -3.97 -21.06 26.48
C VAL A 12 -3.98 -20.09 25.28
N PRO A 13 -2.93 -19.29 25.07
CA PRO A 13 -2.86 -18.38 23.94
C PRO A 13 -2.64 -19.15 22.63
N VAL A 14 -3.42 -18.82 21.59
CA VAL A 14 -3.25 -19.36 20.24
C VAL A 14 -2.66 -18.26 19.35
N ARG A 15 -1.33 -18.26 19.20
CA ARG A 15 -0.64 -17.28 18.35
C ARG A 15 -0.70 -17.70 16.89
N LYS A 16 -1.09 -16.76 16.02
CA LYS A 16 -1.17 -16.99 14.58
C LYS A 16 0.18 -16.83 13.90
N THR A 17 0.37 -17.54 12.79
CA THR A 17 1.42 -17.24 11.81
C THR A 17 0.74 -16.71 10.55
N TYR A 18 0.87 -15.41 10.33
CA TYR A 18 0.27 -14.72 9.20
C TYR A 18 1.05 -14.96 7.91
N LYS A 19 0.32 -14.93 6.80
CA LYS A 19 0.80 -15.21 5.45
C LYS A 19 1.05 -13.90 4.69
N LEU A 20 1.61 -14.00 3.50
CA LEU A 20 1.72 -12.87 2.57
C LEU A 20 0.35 -12.57 1.94
N TYR A 21 0.20 -11.41 1.32
CA TYR A 21 -0.94 -11.12 0.45
C TYR A 21 -0.46 -10.88 -0.98
N LEU A 22 -0.74 -11.82 -1.87
CA LEU A 22 -0.18 -11.83 -3.22
C LEU A 22 -1.22 -12.35 -4.20
N GLY A 23 -1.47 -11.59 -5.27
CA GLY A 23 -2.40 -11.99 -6.32
C GLY A 23 -3.84 -12.17 -5.84
N GLY A 24 -4.24 -11.51 -4.75
CA GLY A 24 -5.57 -11.65 -4.13
C GLY A 24 -5.70 -12.85 -3.19
N GLY A 25 -4.64 -13.64 -3.00
CA GLY A 25 -4.62 -14.78 -2.09
C GLY A 25 -3.66 -14.58 -0.91
N PHE A 26 -3.67 -15.55 0.00
CA PHE A 26 -2.80 -15.58 1.17
C PHE A 26 -1.84 -16.78 1.12
N PRO A 27 -0.79 -16.76 0.28
CA PRO A 27 0.19 -17.84 0.22
C PRO A 27 1.21 -17.75 1.37
N ARG A 28 1.80 -18.89 1.73
CA ARG A 28 3.01 -18.90 2.57
C ARG A 28 4.18 -18.34 1.75
N SER A 29 5.16 -17.73 2.42
CA SER A 29 6.45 -17.38 1.82
C SER A 29 7.08 -18.64 1.21
N GLU A 30 7.64 -18.51 0.02
CA GLU A 30 8.31 -19.63 -0.65
C GLU A 30 9.46 -20.21 0.19
N SER A 31 10.17 -19.36 0.95
CA SER A 31 11.23 -19.80 1.86
C SER A 31 10.72 -20.54 3.10
N GLY A 32 9.42 -20.52 3.38
CA GLY A 32 8.82 -21.07 4.60
C GLY A 32 9.19 -20.32 5.89
N ARG A 33 10.04 -19.29 5.82
CA ARG A 33 10.51 -18.53 6.98
C ARG A 33 9.41 -17.65 7.56
N SER A 34 9.49 -17.41 8.86
CA SER A 34 8.68 -16.46 9.61
C SER A 34 9.51 -15.77 10.68
N TYR A 35 9.03 -14.63 11.18
CA TYR A 35 9.65 -13.90 12.28
C TYR A 35 8.61 -13.55 13.35
N PRO A 36 9.01 -13.50 14.64
CA PRO A 36 8.10 -13.09 15.71
C PRO A 36 7.76 -11.61 15.58
N VAL A 37 6.51 -11.28 15.91
CA VAL A 37 6.01 -9.91 15.95
C VAL A 37 5.65 -9.58 17.39
N THR A 38 6.16 -8.45 17.87
CA THR A 38 5.95 -7.97 19.23
C THR A 38 5.23 -6.61 19.25
N SER A 39 4.61 -6.28 20.38
CA SER A 39 4.13 -4.92 20.63
C SER A 39 5.30 -3.94 20.83
N ALA A 40 4.98 -2.65 20.94
CA ALA A 40 5.93 -1.59 21.30
C ALA A 40 6.59 -1.84 22.66
N GLU A 41 5.90 -2.53 23.58
CA GLU A 41 6.37 -2.94 24.90
C GLU A 41 7.11 -4.29 24.88
N GLY A 42 7.21 -4.93 23.71
CA GLY A 42 7.90 -6.22 23.54
C GLY A 42 7.01 -7.44 23.78
N GLU A 43 5.69 -7.27 23.93
CA GLU A 43 4.79 -8.40 24.15
C GLU A 43 4.64 -9.24 22.88
N PRO A 44 4.78 -10.58 22.94
CA PRO A 44 4.66 -11.45 21.76
C PRO A 44 3.21 -11.59 21.25
N LEU A 45 2.95 -11.06 20.05
CA LEU A 45 1.62 -11.01 19.44
C LEU A 45 1.37 -12.20 18.48
N ALA A 46 2.26 -12.36 17.49
CA ALA A 46 2.08 -13.32 16.39
C ALA A 46 3.42 -13.64 15.71
N HIS A 47 3.36 -14.42 14.63
CA HIS A 47 4.43 -14.51 13.65
C HIS A 47 3.96 -13.95 12.31
N ALA A 48 4.86 -13.31 11.56
CA ALA A 48 4.63 -12.89 10.19
C ALA A 48 5.53 -13.69 9.24
N ALA A 49 5.03 -13.97 8.03
CA ALA A 49 5.84 -14.59 7.00
C ALA A 49 7.05 -13.70 6.68
N LEU A 50 8.22 -14.30 6.52
CA LEU A 50 9.43 -13.60 6.10
C LEU A 50 9.57 -13.80 4.58
N ALA A 51 9.08 -12.84 3.80
CA ALA A 51 9.14 -12.91 2.34
C ALA A 51 10.59 -13.03 1.84
N SER A 52 10.73 -13.76 0.75
CA SER A 52 11.99 -13.95 0.02
C SER A 52 12.05 -13.05 -1.22
N ARG A 53 13.22 -13.01 -1.86
CA ARG A 53 13.38 -12.39 -3.18
C ARG A 53 12.45 -13.03 -4.23
N LYS A 54 12.13 -14.33 -4.11
CA LYS A 54 11.20 -14.99 -5.01
C LYS A 54 9.78 -14.49 -4.81
N ASP A 55 9.33 -14.31 -3.57
CA ASP A 55 8.00 -13.75 -3.28
C ASP A 55 7.88 -12.31 -3.82
N ALA A 56 8.94 -11.50 -3.73
CA ALA A 56 8.98 -10.17 -4.32
C ALA A 56 8.80 -10.19 -5.85
N ARG A 57 9.51 -11.09 -6.54
CA ARG A 57 9.34 -11.29 -7.99
C ARG A 57 7.93 -11.77 -8.34
N ASP A 58 7.39 -12.74 -7.59
CA ASP A 58 6.05 -13.27 -7.83
C ASP A 58 4.97 -12.19 -7.61
N ALA A 59 5.18 -11.27 -6.66
CA ALA A 59 4.32 -10.11 -6.44
C ALA A 59 4.39 -9.12 -7.61
N VAL A 60 5.58 -8.85 -8.17
CA VAL A 60 5.72 -8.01 -9.37
C VAL A 60 5.02 -8.64 -10.58
N VAL A 61 5.13 -9.96 -10.77
CA VAL A 61 4.41 -10.67 -11.84
C VAL A 61 2.89 -10.54 -11.66
N ALA A 62 2.39 -10.69 -10.43
CA ALA A 62 0.96 -10.52 -10.13
C ALA A 62 0.49 -9.08 -10.40
N ALA A 63 1.27 -8.08 -9.97
CA ALA A 63 0.99 -6.66 -10.20
C ALA A 63 0.97 -6.32 -11.69
N ARG A 64 1.99 -6.75 -12.43
CA ARG A 64 2.10 -6.54 -13.89
C ARG A 64 0.91 -7.13 -14.63
N ARG A 65 0.48 -8.35 -14.26
CA ARG A 65 -0.70 -8.98 -14.86
C ARG A 65 -1.99 -8.23 -14.54
N ALA A 66 -2.11 -7.67 -13.35
CA ALA A 66 -3.29 -6.92 -12.92
C ALA A 66 -3.35 -5.49 -13.49
N PHE A 67 -2.22 -4.92 -13.94
CA PHE A 67 -2.13 -3.53 -14.35
C PHE A 67 -3.07 -3.16 -15.50
N ALA A 68 -2.96 -3.81 -16.65
CA ALA A 68 -3.78 -3.46 -17.82
C ALA A 68 -5.30 -3.52 -17.53
N PRO A 69 -5.87 -4.60 -16.95
CA PRO A 69 -7.29 -4.62 -16.64
C PRO A 69 -7.70 -3.64 -15.54
N TRP A 70 -6.83 -3.33 -14.58
CA TRP A 70 -7.11 -2.33 -13.54
C TRP A 70 -7.10 -0.90 -14.08
N ALA A 71 -6.09 -0.55 -14.88
CA ALA A 71 -5.99 0.74 -15.54
C ALA A 71 -7.16 1.00 -16.51
N ALA A 72 -7.65 -0.05 -17.19
CA ALA A 72 -8.79 0.02 -18.10
C ALA A 72 -10.15 0.18 -17.41
N ARG A 73 -10.25 -0.04 -16.09
CA ARG A 73 -11.51 0.19 -15.36
C ARG A 73 -11.89 1.66 -15.44
N THR A 74 -13.20 1.93 -15.42
CA THR A 74 -13.67 3.32 -15.29
C THR A 74 -13.19 3.91 -13.97
N ALA A 75 -12.90 5.21 -13.97
CA ALA A 75 -12.52 5.95 -12.78
C ALA A 75 -13.53 5.75 -11.64
N TYR A 76 -14.82 5.87 -11.96
CA TYR A 76 -15.91 5.64 -11.01
C TYR A 76 -15.86 4.24 -10.38
N ASN A 77 -15.63 3.18 -11.18
CA ASN A 77 -15.54 1.83 -10.64
C ASN A 77 -14.35 1.65 -9.70
N ARG A 78 -13.18 2.25 -10.01
CA ARG A 78 -12.06 2.27 -9.06
C ARG A 78 -12.46 2.97 -7.76
N GLY A 79 -13.14 4.12 -7.85
CA GLY A 79 -13.64 4.85 -6.68
C GLY A 79 -14.55 3.99 -5.79
N GLN A 80 -15.50 3.24 -6.37
CA GLN A 80 -16.38 2.33 -5.63
C GLN A 80 -15.58 1.26 -4.87
N ILE A 81 -14.56 0.66 -5.50
CA ILE A 81 -13.72 -0.35 -4.85
C ILE A 81 -12.91 0.27 -3.71
N LEU A 82 -12.32 1.46 -3.89
CA LEU A 82 -11.59 2.16 -2.83
C LEU A 82 -12.50 2.52 -1.65
N TYR A 83 -13.74 2.95 -1.93
CA TYR A 83 -14.73 3.20 -0.89
C TYR A 83 -15.10 1.91 -0.14
N ARG A 84 -15.26 0.80 -0.87
CA ARG A 84 -15.50 -0.52 -0.27
C ARG A 84 -14.36 -0.97 0.65
N VAL A 85 -13.12 -0.57 0.40
CA VAL A 85 -12.00 -0.79 1.35
C VAL A 85 -12.22 -0.04 2.66
N ALA A 86 -12.67 1.22 2.59
CA ALA A 86 -13.03 1.99 3.77
C ALA A 86 -14.13 1.29 4.59
N GLU A 87 -15.18 0.79 3.94
CA GLU A 87 -16.26 0.03 4.60
C GLU A 87 -15.74 -1.25 5.29
N MET A 88 -14.84 -2.00 4.64
CA MET A 88 -14.27 -3.22 5.23
C MET A 88 -13.32 -2.91 6.39
N MET A 89 -12.62 -1.78 6.34
CA MET A 89 -11.84 -1.30 7.47
C MET A 89 -12.72 -0.88 8.65
N GLU A 90 -13.81 -0.15 8.38
CA GLU A 90 -14.76 0.27 9.40
C GLU A 90 -15.39 -0.92 10.12
N GLY A 91 -15.77 -1.97 9.37
CA GLY A 91 -16.28 -3.22 9.95
C GLY A 91 -15.26 -3.97 10.83
N ARG A 92 -13.96 -3.69 10.68
CA ARG A 92 -12.85 -4.28 11.45
C ARG A 92 -12.19 -3.26 12.38
N ARG A 93 -12.83 -2.11 12.64
CA ARG A 93 -12.24 -0.97 13.37
C ARG A 93 -11.57 -1.37 14.69
N ALA A 94 -12.25 -2.18 15.51
CA ALA A 94 -11.72 -2.62 16.81
C ALA A 94 -10.39 -3.37 16.69
N GLN A 95 -10.21 -4.19 15.65
CA GLN A 95 -8.96 -4.90 15.40
C GLN A 95 -7.85 -3.91 14.99
N PHE A 96 -8.15 -2.97 14.09
CA PHE A 96 -7.19 -1.95 13.69
C PHE A 96 -6.77 -1.03 14.84
N VAL A 97 -7.71 -0.67 15.74
CA VAL A 97 -7.40 0.12 16.94
C VAL A 97 -6.43 -0.64 17.83
N GLN A 98 -6.70 -1.92 18.13
CA GLN A 98 -5.81 -2.72 18.96
C GLN A 98 -4.42 -2.88 18.32
N GLU A 99 -4.35 -3.20 17.03
CA GLU A 99 -3.07 -3.35 16.32
C GLU A 99 -2.29 -2.04 16.23
N THR A 100 -2.98 -0.89 16.23
CA THR A 100 -2.36 0.45 16.27
C THR A 100 -1.80 0.75 17.66
N ILE A 101 -2.54 0.42 18.73
CA ILE A 101 -2.04 0.50 20.12
C ILE A 101 -0.79 -0.37 20.26
N ASP A 102 -0.88 -1.64 19.87
CA ASP A 102 0.21 -2.59 20.01
C ASP A 102 1.45 -2.16 19.21
N ALA A 103 1.26 -1.53 18.05
CA ALA A 103 2.37 -1.10 17.20
C ALA A 103 3.03 0.21 17.67
N GLU A 104 2.23 1.18 18.12
CA GLU A 104 2.71 2.55 18.38
C GLU A 104 2.80 2.91 19.87
N GLY A 105 2.30 2.06 20.77
CA GLY A 105 2.24 2.33 22.21
C GLY A 105 1.28 3.47 22.56
N LEU A 106 0.24 3.67 21.75
CA LEU A 106 -0.72 4.77 21.90
C LEU A 106 -1.83 4.43 22.88
N ASP A 107 -2.45 5.45 23.47
CA ASP A 107 -3.73 5.26 24.15
C ASP A 107 -4.87 4.99 23.14
N THR A 108 -5.99 4.48 23.64
CA THR A 108 -7.15 4.14 22.80
C THR A 108 -7.68 5.33 22.01
N ALA A 109 -7.76 6.52 22.61
CA ALA A 109 -8.30 7.69 21.94
C ALA A 109 -7.45 8.09 20.73
N ARG A 110 -6.12 8.09 20.89
CA ARG A 110 -5.18 8.42 19.81
C ARG A 110 -5.13 7.33 18.75
N ALA A 111 -5.21 6.06 19.12
CA ALA A 111 -5.31 4.96 18.17
C ALA A 111 -6.60 5.05 17.34
N GLU A 112 -7.72 5.41 17.97
CA GLU A 112 -8.99 5.66 17.27
C GLU A 112 -8.89 6.80 16.26
N GLU A 113 -8.22 7.90 16.60
CA GLU A 113 -7.96 9.01 15.66
C GLU A 113 -7.14 8.55 14.45
N VAL A 114 -6.10 7.73 14.67
CA VAL A 114 -5.27 7.17 13.59
C VAL A 114 -6.09 6.27 12.67
N VAL A 115 -6.94 5.41 13.24
CA VAL A 115 -7.81 4.52 12.45
C VAL A 115 -8.85 5.31 11.67
N SER A 116 -9.51 6.30 12.29
CA SER A 116 -10.44 7.18 11.59
C SER A 116 -9.76 7.90 10.43
N ALA A 117 -8.57 8.47 10.65
CA ALA A 117 -7.81 9.13 9.59
C ALA A 117 -7.43 8.18 8.45
N ALA A 118 -7.18 6.89 8.75
CA ALA A 118 -6.87 5.88 7.74
C ALA A 118 -8.10 5.49 6.91
N VAL A 119 -9.27 5.34 7.54
CA VAL A 119 -10.55 5.10 6.85
C VAL A 119 -10.90 6.31 5.96
N ASP A 120 -10.81 7.53 6.51
CA ASP A 120 -11.06 8.76 5.77
C ASP A 120 -10.09 8.93 4.59
N ARG A 121 -8.84 8.44 4.71
CA ARG A 121 -7.86 8.46 3.62
C ARG A 121 -8.33 7.64 2.41
N TRP A 122 -8.95 6.49 2.63
CA TRP A 122 -9.54 5.69 1.56
C TRP A 122 -10.72 6.41 0.91
N VAL A 123 -11.62 6.98 1.71
CA VAL A 123 -12.77 7.78 1.21
C VAL A 123 -12.29 8.97 0.39
N TYR A 124 -11.27 9.68 0.88
CA TYR A 124 -10.65 10.82 0.19
C TYR A 124 -10.14 10.42 -1.19
N TYR A 125 -9.33 9.35 -1.28
CA TYR A 125 -8.77 8.92 -2.57
C TYR A 125 -9.78 8.23 -3.48
N ALA A 126 -10.83 7.60 -2.94
CA ALA A 126 -11.98 7.15 -3.72
C ALA A 126 -12.63 8.33 -4.46
N GLY A 127 -12.82 9.46 -3.77
CA GLY A 127 -13.36 10.69 -4.34
C GLY A 127 -12.49 11.36 -5.41
N TRP A 128 -11.20 11.04 -5.48
CA TRP A 128 -10.28 11.60 -6.48
C TRP A 128 -10.25 10.84 -7.80
N THR A 129 -10.65 9.57 -7.81
CA THR A 129 -10.45 8.66 -8.95
C THR A 129 -10.93 9.21 -10.30
N ASP A 130 -12.01 10.01 -10.30
CA ASP A 130 -12.65 10.62 -11.48
C ASP A 130 -12.34 12.12 -11.67
N LYS A 131 -11.52 12.72 -10.79
CA LYS A 131 -11.18 14.15 -10.80
C LYS A 131 -9.73 14.42 -11.19
N VAL A 132 -8.85 13.41 -11.13
CA VAL A 132 -7.42 13.57 -11.44
C VAL A 132 -7.18 14.15 -12.83
N THR A 133 -7.87 13.64 -13.86
CA THR A 133 -7.73 14.14 -15.24
C THR A 133 -8.20 15.59 -15.39
N GLN A 134 -9.22 16.01 -14.64
CA GLN A 134 -9.72 17.39 -14.69
C GLN A 134 -8.72 18.39 -14.10
N VAL A 135 -7.94 17.98 -13.09
CA VAL A 135 -6.99 18.85 -12.40
C VAL A 135 -5.59 18.81 -13.02
N LEU A 136 -5.15 17.66 -13.52
CA LEU A 136 -3.78 17.47 -14.03
C LEU A 136 -3.70 17.36 -15.55
N GLY A 137 -4.82 17.14 -16.24
CA GLY A 137 -4.89 17.15 -17.70
C GLY A 137 -5.15 18.55 -18.24
N GLY A 138 -5.13 18.69 -19.57
CA GLY A 138 -5.44 19.96 -20.20
C GLY A 138 -5.51 19.91 -21.73
N THR A 139 -6.24 20.86 -22.30
CA THR A 139 -6.17 21.18 -23.74
C THR A 139 -4.99 22.13 -23.96
N ASN A 140 -4.12 21.81 -24.90
CA ASN A 140 -2.93 22.58 -25.20
C ASN A 140 -3.18 23.46 -26.44
N PRO A 141 -3.13 24.80 -26.32
CA PRO A 141 -3.31 25.68 -27.47
C PRO A 141 -2.12 25.52 -28.44
N VAL A 142 -2.42 25.32 -29.73
CA VAL A 142 -1.41 25.14 -30.78
C VAL A 142 -1.75 25.92 -32.03
N SER A 143 -0.73 26.40 -32.74
CA SER A 143 -0.87 27.18 -33.97
C SER A 143 -1.04 26.28 -35.21
N GLY A 144 -2.04 25.40 -35.19
CA GLY A 144 -2.37 24.50 -36.30
C GLY A 144 -3.74 23.85 -36.13
N PRO A 145 -4.25 23.15 -37.16
CA PRO A 145 -5.57 22.51 -37.12
C PRO A 145 -5.53 21.20 -36.32
N TYR A 146 -5.12 21.29 -35.05
CA TYR A 146 -5.04 20.15 -34.14
C TYR A 146 -5.72 20.43 -32.81
N ASP A 147 -6.54 19.50 -32.36
CA ASP A 147 -6.93 19.36 -30.96
C ASP A 147 -5.82 18.60 -30.24
N ASN A 148 -5.06 19.33 -29.43
CA ASN A 148 -3.95 18.81 -28.66
C ASN A 148 -4.36 18.71 -27.19
N ARG A 149 -4.26 17.52 -26.60
CA ARG A 149 -4.63 17.29 -25.20
C ARG A 149 -3.60 16.46 -24.46
N SER A 150 -3.27 16.90 -23.25
CA SER A 150 -2.45 16.16 -22.29
C SER A 150 -3.34 15.49 -21.26
N VAL A 151 -3.15 14.19 -21.06
CA VAL A 151 -3.93 13.37 -20.12
C VAL A 151 -2.96 12.62 -19.18
N PRO A 152 -3.20 12.63 -17.86
CA PRO A 152 -2.46 11.79 -16.94
C PRO A 152 -2.84 10.31 -17.12
N GLU A 153 -1.85 9.45 -17.31
CA GLU A 153 -2.00 7.98 -17.36
C GLU A 153 -1.18 7.34 -16.22
N PRO A 154 -1.62 6.21 -15.63
CA PRO A 154 -0.83 5.52 -14.61
C PRO A 154 0.50 5.02 -15.18
N THR A 155 1.58 5.15 -14.40
CA THR A 155 2.92 4.71 -14.81
C THR A 155 3.06 3.18 -14.88
N GLY A 156 2.30 2.41 -14.09
CA GLY A 156 2.29 0.95 -14.13
C GLY A 156 2.35 0.26 -12.77
N VAL A 157 3.42 -0.51 -12.56
CA VAL A 157 3.69 -1.20 -11.29
C VAL A 157 4.53 -0.27 -10.40
N VAL A 158 4.04 0.00 -9.20
CA VAL A 158 4.74 0.82 -8.20
C VAL A 158 5.20 -0.07 -7.05
N ALA A 159 6.50 -0.13 -6.80
CA ALA A 159 7.05 -0.71 -5.59
C ALA A 159 6.98 0.33 -4.47
N VAL A 160 6.44 -0.05 -3.31
CA VAL A 160 6.19 0.87 -2.20
C VAL A 160 6.83 0.33 -0.94
N LEU A 161 7.69 1.14 -0.31
CA LEU A 161 8.26 0.83 0.99
C LEU A 161 7.42 1.55 2.04
N ALA A 162 6.63 0.80 2.81
CA ALA A 162 5.72 1.39 3.79
C ALA A 162 6.51 2.10 4.89
N PRO A 163 6.08 3.30 5.32
CA PRO A 163 6.76 4.02 6.38
C PRO A 163 6.74 3.22 7.69
N PRO A 164 7.85 3.18 8.45
CA PRO A 164 7.88 2.49 9.72
C PRO A 164 7.10 3.24 10.81
N LYS A 165 6.96 4.57 10.67
CA LYS A 165 6.14 5.42 11.55
C LYS A 165 4.70 5.43 11.06
N SER A 166 3.75 5.22 11.97
CA SER A 166 2.33 5.04 11.69
C SER A 166 2.02 3.90 10.71
N PRO A 167 2.20 2.63 11.14
CA PRO A 167 2.12 1.46 10.27
C PRO A 167 0.75 1.21 9.64
N LEU A 168 -0.33 1.81 10.16
CA LEU A 168 -1.64 1.80 9.52
C LEU A 168 -1.87 3.02 8.61
N LEU A 169 -1.90 4.23 9.18
CA LEU A 169 -2.25 5.43 8.43
C LEU A 169 -1.19 5.74 7.36
N GLY A 170 0.09 5.58 7.67
CA GLY A 170 1.17 5.71 6.70
C GLY A 170 1.04 4.70 5.56
N LEU A 171 0.75 3.43 5.87
CA LEU A 171 0.52 2.37 4.88
C LEU A 171 -0.65 2.70 3.94
N VAL A 172 -1.80 3.10 4.48
CA VAL A 172 -2.95 3.48 3.66
C VAL A 172 -2.62 4.70 2.78
N SER A 173 -1.90 5.67 3.35
CA SER A 173 -1.47 6.90 2.66
C SER A 173 -0.48 6.67 1.53
N VAL A 174 0.13 5.48 1.46
CA VAL A 174 1.00 5.09 0.35
C VAL A 174 0.33 4.18 -0.67
N ILE A 175 -0.63 3.35 -0.26
CA ILE A 175 -1.34 2.44 -1.16
C ILE A 175 -2.49 3.14 -1.91
N ALA A 176 -3.39 3.81 -1.17
CA ALA A 176 -4.60 4.39 -1.72
C ALA A 176 -4.36 5.33 -2.92
N PRO A 177 -3.42 6.31 -2.86
CA PRO A 177 -3.19 7.21 -4.00
C PRO A 177 -2.60 6.50 -5.23
N VAL A 178 -1.79 5.46 -5.03
CA VAL A 178 -1.20 4.69 -6.13
C VAL A 178 -2.32 4.03 -6.93
N ILE A 179 -3.19 3.26 -6.26
CA ILE A 179 -4.20 2.47 -6.97
C ILE A 179 -5.39 3.29 -7.45
N ALA A 180 -5.65 4.48 -6.87
CA ALA A 180 -6.72 5.38 -7.29
C ALA A 180 -6.63 5.76 -8.79
N THR A 181 -5.41 5.87 -9.32
CA THR A 181 -5.15 6.28 -10.70
C THR A 181 -4.97 5.12 -11.69
N GLY A 182 -5.15 3.88 -11.24
CA GLY A 182 -5.00 2.71 -12.11
C GLY A 182 -3.62 2.06 -12.10
N ASN A 183 -2.70 2.52 -11.25
CA ASN A 183 -1.46 1.79 -10.97
C ASN A 183 -1.74 0.54 -10.13
N THR A 184 -0.78 -0.38 -10.11
CA THR A 184 -0.75 -1.53 -9.19
C THR A 184 0.40 -1.40 -8.22
N ALA A 185 0.29 -1.99 -7.03
CA ALA A 185 1.27 -1.83 -5.96
C ALA A 185 1.88 -3.16 -5.51
N VAL A 186 3.20 -3.17 -5.33
CA VAL A 186 3.93 -4.18 -4.54
C VAL A 186 4.49 -3.48 -3.31
N VAL A 187 3.97 -3.84 -2.14
CA VAL A 187 4.21 -3.11 -0.90
C VAL A 187 5.05 -3.96 0.04
N VAL A 188 6.18 -3.42 0.50
CA VAL A 188 6.92 -3.96 1.64
C VAL A 188 6.37 -3.31 2.90
N ALA A 189 5.72 -4.09 3.75
CA ALA A 189 5.14 -3.62 5.00
C ALA A 189 6.22 -3.19 6.00
N SER A 190 5.80 -2.47 7.06
CA SER A 190 6.67 -2.15 8.19
C SER A 190 7.17 -3.45 8.83
N GLU A 191 8.49 -3.68 8.78
CA GLU A 191 9.14 -4.84 9.40
C GLU A 191 8.82 -4.99 10.89
N PRO A 192 8.96 -3.94 11.74
CA PRO A 192 8.68 -4.06 13.17
C PRO A 192 7.18 -4.18 13.48
N HIS A 193 6.30 -3.63 12.64
CA HIS A 193 4.86 -3.55 12.90
C HIS A 193 4.02 -4.01 11.69
N PRO A 194 4.06 -5.30 11.32
CA PRO A 194 3.42 -5.80 10.11
C PRO A 194 1.92 -6.07 10.25
N LEU A 195 1.38 -6.16 11.47
CA LEU A 195 0.00 -6.63 11.70
C LEU A 195 -1.07 -5.72 11.06
N PRO A 196 -0.99 -4.38 11.15
CA PRO A 196 -1.93 -3.52 10.43
C PRO A 196 -1.95 -3.78 8.92
N ALA A 197 -0.81 -4.13 8.32
CA ALA A 197 -0.72 -4.46 6.90
C ALA A 197 -1.36 -5.81 6.56
N VAL A 198 -1.23 -6.79 7.46
CA VAL A 198 -1.88 -8.09 7.35
C VAL A 198 -3.39 -7.96 7.44
N THR A 199 -3.90 -7.19 8.40
CA THR A 199 -5.34 -6.97 8.55
C THR A 199 -5.89 -6.15 7.38
N LEU A 200 -5.15 -5.14 6.91
CA LEU A 200 -5.51 -4.43 5.69
C LEU A 200 -5.60 -5.35 4.48
N ALA A 201 -4.71 -6.34 4.35
CA ALA A 201 -4.79 -7.33 3.27
C ALA A 201 -6.10 -8.13 3.29
N GLU A 202 -6.61 -8.50 4.47
CA GLU A 202 -7.92 -9.14 4.60
C GLU A 202 -9.06 -8.23 4.18
N SER A 203 -8.99 -6.93 4.53
CA SER A 203 -9.95 -5.93 4.05
C SER A 203 -9.89 -5.82 2.52
N LEU A 204 -8.70 -5.67 1.93
CA LEU A 204 -8.52 -5.59 0.48
C LEU A 204 -9.09 -6.82 -0.25
N ALA A 205 -8.85 -8.01 0.28
CA ALA A 205 -9.35 -9.27 -0.29
C ALA A 205 -10.88 -9.40 -0.26
N THR A 206 -11.54 -8.66 0.63
CA THR A 206 -13.00 -8.65 0.81
C THR A 206 -13.68 -7.39 0.27
N SER A 207 -12.93 -6.55 -0.45
CA SER A 207 -13.42 -5.28 -1.03
C SER A 207 -13.58 -5.31 -2.55
N ASP A 208 -13.75 -6.49 -3.16
CA ASP A 208 -13.84 -6.66 -4.62
C ASP A 208 -12.62 -6.13 -5.40
N LEU A 209 -11.50 -5.93 -4.71
CA LEU A 209 -10.25 -5.53 -5.33
C LEU A 209 -9.71 -6.68 -6.18
N PRO A 210 -9.45 -6.49 -7.48
CA PRO A 210 -8.92 -7.55 -8.32
C PRO A 210 -7.56 -8.06 -7.79
N GLY A 211 -7.40 -9.38 -7.80
CA GLY A 211 -6.17 -10.01 -7.35
C GLY A 211 -4.94 -9.47 -8.10
N GLY A 212 -3.94 -9.02 -7.35
CA GLY A 212 -2.70 -8.46 -7.88
C GLY A 212 -2.67 -6.93 -7.96
N VAL A 213 -3.79 -6.22 -7.80
CA VAL A 213 -3.78 -4.74 -7.80
C VAL A 213 -2.97 -4.20 -6.62
N VAL A 214 -3.10 -4.83 -5.46
CA VAL A 214 -2.23 -4.61 -4.30
C VAL A 214 -1.66 -5.96 -3.88
N ASN A 215 -0.35 -6.01 -3.64
CA ASN A 215 0.36 -7.16 -3.09
C ASN A 215 1.16 -6.66 -1.89
N ILE A 216 0.99 -7.28 -0.72
CA ILE A 216 1.64 -6.87 0.54
C ILE A 216 2.58 -7.99 1.00
N LEU A 217 3.84 -7.63 1.17
CA LEU A 217 4.91 -8.50 1.62
C LEU A 217 5.37 -8.07 3.01
N THR A 218 5.31 -8.99 3.96
CA THR A 218 5.99 -8.84 5.25
C THR A 218 7.41 -9.39 5.15
N GLY A 219 8.37 -8.70 5.74
CA GLY A 219 9.75 -9.19 5.82
C GLY A 219 10.78 -8.08 5.91
N ARG A 220 12.04 -8.46 5.69
CA ARG A 220 13.17 -7.55 5.87
C ARG A 220 13.30 -6.59 4.70
N LEU A 221 13.33 -5.30 5.00
CA LEU A 221 13.58 -4.26 3.98
C LEU A 221 14.92 -4.49 3.27
N ALA A 222 15.93 -4.94 4.03
CA ALA A 222 17.25 -5.38 3.56
C ALA A 222 17.18 -6.36 2.37
N GLU A 223 16.29 -7.34 2.45
CA GLU A 223 16.18 -8.45 1.50
C GLU A 223 15.25 -8.13 0.32
N LEU A 224 14.21 -7.32 0.55
CA LEU A 224 13.13 -7.09 -0.41
C LEU A 224 13.32 -5.82 -1.27
N ALA A 225 13.89 -4.75 -0.71
CA ALA A 225 13.95 -3.47 -1.41
C ALA A 225 14.92 -3.45 -2.61
N PRO A 226 16.18 -3.93 -2.51
CA PRO A 226 17.10 -3.92 -3.65
C PRO A 226 16.62 -4.66 -4.90
N PRO A 227 16.07 -5.89 -4.81
CA PRO A 227 15.56 -6.58 -5.99
C PRO A 227 14.28 -5.94 -6.55
N LEU A 228 13.51 -5.17 -5.77
CA LEU A 228 12.38 -4.39 -6.29
C LEU A 228 12.85 -3.11 -6.99
N ALA A 229 13.83 -2.42 -6.43
CA ALA A 229 14.36 -1.17 -6.99
C ALA A 229 15.02 -1.37 -8.36
N SER A 230 15.70 -2.50 -8.57
CA SER A 230 16.37 -2.83 -9.84
C SER A 230 15.52 -3.67 -10.80
N HIS A 231 14.22 -3.87 -10.51
CA HIS A 231 13.37 -4.74 -11.31
C HIS A 231 12.83 -4.03 -12.57
N ALA A 232 13.12 -4.56 -13.76
CA ALA A 232 12.70 -3.95 -15.03
C ALA A 232 11.16 -3.83 -15.19
N ASP A 233 10.39 -4.73 -14.59
CA ASP A 233 8.92 -4.62 -14.53
C ASP A 233 8.39 -3.71 -13.41
N VAL A 234 9.21 -2.92 -12.72
CA VAL A 234 8.75 -1.88 -11.77
C VAL A 234 8.92 -0.51 -12.44
N ASN A 235 7.81 0.23 -12.59
CA ASN A 235 7.78 1.52 -13.27
C ASN A 235 8.12 2.68 -12.33
N ALA A 236 7.76 2.56 -11.06
CA ALA A 236 8.10 3.56 -10.05
C ALA A 236 8.38 2.94 -8.67
N LEU A 237 9.14 3.68 -7.87
CA LEU A 237 9.54 3.32 -6.51
C LEU A 237 9.15 4.45 -5.55
N ASP A 238 8.40 4.10 -4.51
CA ASP A 238 8.06 4.98 -3.40
C ASP A 238 8.91 4.64 -2.19
N LEU A 239 9.82 5.55 -1.85
CA LEU A 239 10.81 5.36 -0.80
C LEU A 239 10.36 5.89 0.56
N ALA A 240 9.06 6.08 0.79
CA ALA A 240 8.53 6.60 2.06
C ALA A 240 9.07 5.91 3.32
N GLY A 241 9.31 4.60 3.26
CA GLY A 241 9.88 3.78 4.33
C GLY A 241 11.35 3.37 4.15
N ALA A 242 12.09 3.98 3.23
CA ALA A 242 13.46 3.57 2.91
C ALA A 242 14.50 3.91 4.00
N GLY A 243 14.26 4.96 4.78
CA GLY A 243 15.22 5.49 5.76
C GLY A 243 16.58 5.79 5.12
N GLU A 244 17.66 5.39 5.79
CA GLU A 244 19.05 5.59 5.34
C GLU A 244 19.38 4.87 4.02
N ARG A 245 18.53 3.95 3.55
CA ARG A 245 18.75 3.20 2.31
C ARG A 245 18.25 3.90 1.07
N ALA A 246 17.65 5.08 1.20
CA ALA A 246 17.05 5.79 0.07
C ALA A 246 18.06 6.02 -1.08
N ALA A 247 19.28 6.44 -0.76
CA ALA A 247 20.32 6.69 -1.75
C ALA A 247 20.74 5.43 -2.52
N GLU A 248 20.98 4.31 -1.81
CA GLU A 248 21.30 3.00 -2.41
C GLU A 248 20.18 2.52 -3.35
N LEU A 249 18.92 2.71 -2.94
CA LEU A 249 17.77 2.27 -3.72
C LEU A 249 17.51 3.17 -4.94
N GLU A 250 17.82 4.47 -4.85
CA GLU A 250 17.82 5.37 -6.01
C GLU A 250 18.87 4.96 -7.05
N GLU A 251 20.07 4.61 -6.61
CA GLU A 251 21.13 4.11 -7.49
C GLU A 251 20.70 2.80 -8.17
N ALA A 252 20.09 1.87 -7.43
CA ALA A 252 19.56 0.64 -8.00
C ALA A 252 18.43 0.91 -9.02
N ALA A 253 17.53 1.85 -8.73
CA ALA A 253 16.46 2.28 -9.63
C ALA A 253 16.97 2.88 -10.94
N ALA A 254 18.11 3.59 -10.90
CA ALA A 254 18.71 4.19 -12.09
C ALA A 254 19.11 3.16 -13.15
N THR A 255 19.39 1.90 -12.76
CA THR A 255 19.76 0.82 -13.70
C THR A 255 18.67 0.48 -14.72
N THR A 256 17.40 0.81 -14.41
CA THR A 256 16.26 0.61 -15.31
C THR A 256 15.48 1.90 -15.55
N LEU A 257 16.04 3.05 -15.13
CA LEU A 257 15.39 4.37 -15.18
C LEU A 257 14.02 4.39 -14.48
N THR A 258 13.84 3.58 -13.45
CA THR A 258 12.62 3.56 -12.63
C THR A 258 12.40 4.94 -12.01
N ARG A 259 11.16 5.45 -12.06
CA ARG A 259 10.81 6.73 -11.42
C ARG A 259 10.91 6.58 -9.90
N VAL A 260 11.45 7.59 -9.20
CA VAL A 260 11.59 7.52 -7.75
C VAL A 260 10.89 8.70 -7.06
N LEU A 261 10.02 8.38 -6.10
CA LEU A 261 9.54 9.33 -5.10
C LEU A 261 10.41 9.20 -3.85
N ARG A 262 11.26 10.22 -3.63
CA ARG A 262 12.15 10.30 -2.47
C ARG A 262 11.39 10.41 -1.15
N PRO A 263 11.93 9.89 -0.03
CA PRO A 263 11.35 10.12 1.29
C PRO A 263 11.39 11.62 1.62
N ARG A 264 10.37 12.10 2.33
CA ARG A 264 10.40 13.43 2.94
C ARG A 264 10.86 13.30 4.39
N PRO A 265 11.81 14.15 4.87
CA PRO A 265 12.40 14.03 6.20
C PRO A 265 11.41 13.96 7.38
N SER A 266 10.27 14.64 7.27
CA SER A 266 9.22 14.64 8.29
C SER A 266 7.83 14.61 7.64
N THR A 267 7.42 13.45 7.14
CA THR A 267 6.05 13.29 6.62
C THR A 267 5.09 13.20 7.80
N ASP A 268 4.26 14.22 7.98
CA ASP A 268 3.09 14.14 8.85
C ASP A 268 1.97 13.39 8.12
N TRP A 269 1.73 12.15 8.53
CA TRP A 269 0.68 11.33 7.93
C TRP A 269 -0.73 11.78 8.33
N ALA A 270 -0.88 12.51 9.44
CA ALA A 270 -2.16 13.04 9.90
C ALA A 270 -2.55 14.34 9.16
N ALA A 271 -1.61 14.99 8.47
CA ALA A 271 -1.90 16.14 7.62
C ALA A 271 -2.95 15.79 6.54
N ALA A 272 -3.73 16.80 6.15
CA ALA A 272 -4.75 16.66 5.12
C ALA A 272 -4.13 16.07 3.83
N PRO A 273 -4.70 14.98 3.29
CA PRO A 273 -4.17 14.37 2.08
C PRO A 273 -4.32 15.31 0.88
N GLY A 274 -3.51 15.06 -0.15
CA GLY A 274 -3.50 15.84 -1.38
C GLY A 274 -3.03 15.02 -2.57
N LEU A 275 -2.83 15.71 -3.70
CA LEU A 275 -2.39 15.10 -4.96
C LEU A 275 -0.90 14.77 -5.01
N SER A 276 -0.10 15.26 -4.05
CA SER A 276 1.37 15.09 -4.06
C SER A 276 1.85 13.64 -3.98
N ARG A 277 0.97 12.71 -3.62
CA ARG A 277 1.22 11.26 -3.57
C ARG A 277 0.62 10.52 -4.77
N ILE A 278 -0.14 11.20 -5.62
CA ILE A 278 -0.67 10.70 -6.89
C ILE A 278 0.27 11.08 -8.03
N THR A 279 0.62 12.38 -8.13
CA THR A 279 1.36 12.93 -9.27
C THR A 279 2.70 12.27 -9.57
N PRO A 280 3.48 11.77 -8.59
CA PRO A 280 4.76 11.11 -8.88
C PRO A 280 4.62 9.79 -9.65
N PHE A 281 3.42 9.22 -9.73
CA PHE A 281 3.15 7.91 -10.35
C PHE A 281 2.26 8.01 -11.60
N LEU A 282 2.24 9.19 -12.23
CA LEU A 282 1.51 9.48 -13.47
C LEU A 282 2.47 9.87 -14.59
N GLU A 283 2.24 9.34 -15.78
CA GLU A 283 2.79 9.84 -17.03
C GLU A 283 1.85 10.87 -17.65
N THR A 284 2.39 11.82 -18.40
CA THR A 284 1.57 12.71 -19.23
C THR A 284 1.62 12.23 -20.67
N LYS A 285 0.48 11.79 -21.20
CA LYS A 285 0.33 11.47 -22.61
C LYS A 285 -0.32 12.63 -23.34
N THR A 286 0.36 13.14 -24.35
CA THR A 286 -0.17 14.18 -25.22
C THR A 286 -0.64 13.57 -26.53
N VAL A 287 -1.92 13.74 -26.85
CA VAL A 287 -2.54 13.26 -28.08
C VAL A 287 -2.86 14.45 -28.98
N TRP A 288 -2.53 14.32 -30.26
CA TRP A 288 -2.82 15.30 -31.29
C TRP A 288 -3.85 14.72 -32.26
N HIS A 289 -5.02 15.31 -32.32
CA HIS A 289 -6.07 14.96 -33.27
C HIS A 289 -6.22 16.06 -34.31
N PRO A 290 -6.14 15.77 -35.62
CA PRO A 290 -6.50 16.74 -36.64
C PRO A 290 -7.95 17.20 -36.43
N VAL A 291 -8.18 18.51 -36.46
CA VAL A 291 -9.52 19.08 -36.52
C VAL A 291 -9.75 19.63 -37.92
N GLY A 292 -10.86 19.25 -38.55
CA GLY A 292 -11.25 19.82 -39.83
C GLY A 292 -11.46 21.33 -39.68
N ILE A 293 -10.86 22.11 -40.58
CA ILE A 293 -11.17 23.53 -40.74
C ILE A 293 -12.47 23.65 -41.54
#